data_AF-A0A1C7MEG4-F1
#
_entry.id   AF-A0A1C7MEG4-F1
#
_cell.length_a   1.000
_cell.length_b   1.000
_cell.length_c   1.000
_cell.angle_alpha   90.00
_cell.angle_beta   90.00
_cell.angle_gamma   90.00
#
_symmetry.space_group_name_H-M   'P 1'
#
loop_
_entity.id
_entity.type
_entity.pdbx_description
1 polymer ?
#
loop_
_entity_poly.entity_id
_entity_poly.type
_entity_poly.pdbx_seq_one_letter_code
_entity_poly.pdbx_strand_id
1 'polypeptide(L)'
;MAESRTKSDMSHARQRASVSCVNLQKFLWGDEQWTTRQRIVEIISNDPIFDKSSRPFSSRQERYKRGLAMANRIYELRELHKWSAKETSLAFDLIDEPVPMTLHNIAFEPVVMSQGSPELIAKYGALVANRGILGCYLQTELGHGTNVSSLETTATYLPDTQEFEIHSPTLTSSKWWIGGLGKTSTHGVVQARLILPSGMDVGPHLFFVQLRSLKDHSMPSRHYHGRYWSEGYGGLRSCGQWLRSI
;
A
#
# COMPACT_ATOMS: atom_id res chain seq x y z
N MET A 1 37.02 -25.72 12.36
CA MET A 1 36.47 -25.72 10.98
C MET A 1 37.37 -24.85 10.13
N ALA A 2 37.87 -25.36 9.00
CA ALA A 2 38.69 -24.56 8.09
C ALA A 2 37.90 -23.34 7.60
N GLU A 3 38.54 -22.18 7.60
CA GLU A 3 37.91 -20.94 7.14
C GLU A 3 37.59 -21.07 5.64
N SER A 4 36.34 -20.80 5.25
CA SER A 4 35.89 -20.92 3.86
C SER A 4 36.77 -20.09 2.92
N ARG A 5 37.25 -20.67 1.81
CA ARG A 5 38.01 -19.97 0.76
C ARG A 5 37.30 -18.69 0.30
N THR A 6 35.97 -18.72 0.20
CA THR A 6 35.14 -17.55 -0.12
C THR A 6 35.31 -16.42 0.90
N LYS A 7 35.40 -16.73 2.19
CA LYS A 7 35.60 -15.71 3.24
C LYS A 7 36.98 -15.06 3.12
N SER A 8 38.01 -15.85 2.80
CA SER A 8 39.37 -15.35 2.54
C SER A 8 39.40 -14.45 1.30
N ASP A 9 38.84 -14.91 0.17
CA ASP A 9 38.77 -14.15 -1.08
C ASP A 9 38.02 -12.81 -0.90
N MET A 10 36.89 -12.80 -0.19
CA MET A 10 36.15 -11.58 0.14
C MET A 10 36.97 -10.62 1.01
N SER A 11 37.73 -11.14 1.96
CA SER A 11 38.57 -10.32 2.84
C SER A 11 39.72 -9.68 2.07
N HIS A 12 40.37 -10.44 1.18
CA HIS A 12 41.40 -9.92 0.27
C HIS A 12 40.83 -8.86 -0.68
N ALA A 13 39.64 -9.07 -1.24
CA ALA A 13 38.98 -8.08 -2.10
C ALA A 13 38.69 -6.77 -1.36
N ARG A 14 38.19 -6.83 -0.12
CA ARG A 14 37.93 -5.65 0.73
C ARG A 14 39.21 -4.89 1.06
N GLN A 15 40.32 -5.59 1.32
CA GLN A 15 41.61 -4.96 1.61
C GLN A 15 42.20 -4.21 0.41
N ARG A 16 41.86 -4.61 -0.82
CA ARG A 16 42.29 -3.93 -2.06
C ARG A 16 41.43 -2.71 -2.40
N ALA A 17 40.38 -2.41 -1.64
CA ALA A 17 39.54 -1.26 -1.89
C ALA A 17 40.33 0.04 -1.68
N SER A 18 40.34 0.91 -2.70
CA SER A 18 40.94 2.24 -2.63
C SER A 18 39.99 3.30 -2.05
N VAL A 19 38.74 2.93 -1.78
CA VAL A 19 37.69 3.83 -1.28
C VAL A 19 37.41 3.55 0.19
N SER A 20 37.43 4.61 1.01
CA SER A 20 37.01 4.52 2.41
C SER A 20 35.51 4.24 2.51
N CYS A 21 35.14 3.11 3.11
CA CYS A 21 33.75 2.74 3.35
C CYS A 21 33.03 3.79 4.22
N VAL A 22 33.71 4.35 5.21
CA VAL A 22 33.16 5.40 6.09
C VAL A 22 32.86 6.66 5.29
N ASN A 23 33.76 7.09 4.41
CA ASN A 23 33.54 8.29 3.61
C ASN A 23 32.44 8.08 2.57
N LEU A 24 32.40 6.91 1.92
CA LEU A 24 31.34 6.58 0.96
C LEU A 24 29.97 6.54 1.65
N GLN A 25 29.90 5.98 2.85
CA GLN A 25 28.68 5.94 3.64
C GLN A 25 28.19 7.34 4.04
N LYS A 26 29.09 8.20 4.51
CA LYS A 26 28.77 9.62 4.77
C LYS A 26 28.32 10.35 3.52
N PHE A 27 28.95 10.06 2.38
CA PHE A 27 28.55 10.64 1.09
C PHE A 27 27.15 10.19 0.65
N LEU A 28 26.81 8.92 0.83
CA LEU A 28 25.53 8.36 0.39
C LEU A 28 24.34 8.75 1.29
N TRP A 29 24.55 8.80 2.60
CA TRP A 29 23.45 8.96 3.58
C TRP A 29 23.61 10.17 4.52
N GLY A 30 24.82 10.70 4.67
CA GLY A 30 25.13 11.64 5.75
C GLY A 30 25.23 10.96 7.12
N ASP A 31 25.77 11.69 8.10
CA ASP A 31 26.05 11.14 9.43
C ASP A 31 24.78 10.82 10.23
N GLU A 32 23.78 11.70 10.18
CA GLU A 32 22.53 11.55 10.95
C GLU A 32 21.69 10.35 10.45
N GLN A 33 21.46 10.26 9.14
CA GLN A 33 20.68 9.17 8.56
C GLN A 33 21.38 7.83 8.76
N TRP A 34 22.71 7.78 8.63
CA TRP A 34 23.45 6.57 8.88
C TRP A 34 23.36 6.10 10.33
N THR A 35 23.53 7.01 11.29
CA THR A 35 23.40 6.68 12.72
C THR A 35 22.00 6.14 13.02
N THR A 36 20.98 6.77 12.45
CA THR A 36 19.58 6.30 12.57
C THR A 36 19.41 4.91 11.97
N ARG A 37 19.97 4.65 10.78
CA ARG A 37 19.94 3.35 10.12
C ARG A 37 20.58 2.26 10.98
N GLN A 38 21.76 2.52 11.55
CA GLN A 38 22.44 1.54 12.39
C GLN A 38 21.62 1.19 13.63
N ARG A 39 21.06 2.19 14.32
CA ARG A 39 20.20 1.98 15.48
C ARG A 39 18.98 1.11 15.15
N ILE A 40 18.32 1.39 14.03
CA ILE A 40 17.15 0.60 13.59
C ILE A 40 17.57 -0.83 13.21
N VAL A 41 18.68 -1.00 12.49
CA VAL A 41 19.22 -2.33 12.13
C VAL A 41 19.56 -3.13 13.38
N GLU A 42 20.15 -2.52 14.41
CA GLU A 42 20.46 -3.18 15.67
C GLU A 42 19.19 -3.68 16.36
N ILE A 43 18.13 -2.87 16.41
CA ILE A 43 16.85 -3.28 17.01
C ILE A 43 16.21 -4.41 16.20
N ILE A 44 16.12 -4.27 14.88
CA ILE A 44 15.43 -5.23 13.99
C ILE A 44 16.20 -6.55 13.92
N SER A 45 17.53 -6.53 13.83
CA SER A 45 18.33 -7.75 13.67
C SER A 45 18.32 -8.67 14.90
N ASN A 46 18.00 -8.11 16.08
CA ASN A 46 17.85 -8.87 17.32
C ASN A 46 16.45 -9.47 17.51
N ASP A 47 15.48 -9.14 16.65
CA ASP A 47 14.12 -9.65 16.77
C ASP A 47 13.88 -10.86 15.83
N PRO A 48 13.56 -12.06 16.37
CA PRO A 48 13.38 -13.27 15.58
C PRO A 48 12.31 -13.17 14.49
N ILE A 49 11.32 -12.27 14.61
CA ILE A 49 10.30 -12.16 13.56
C ILE A 49 10.90 -11.72 12.24
N PHE A 50 12.06 -11.07 12.23
CA PHE A 50 12.72 -10.59 11.01
C PHE A 50 13.77 -11.56 10.45
N ASP A 51 13.95 -12.76 11.04
CA ASP A 51 14.88 -13.76 10.52
C ASP A 51 14.46 -14.33 9.15
N LYS A 52 15.24 -14.04 8.10
CA LYS A 52 14.90 -14.44 6.72
C LYS A 52 15.42 -15.82 6.32
N SER A 53 16.06 -16.57 7.23
CA SER A 53 16.68 -17.88 6.95
C SER A 53 15.73 -18.88 6.25
N SER A 54 14.44 -18.84 6.61
CA SER A 54 13.41 -19.75 6.09
C SER A 54 12.76 -19.30 4.77
N ARG A 55 13.05 -18.08 4.28
CA ARG A 55 12.39 -17.47 3.12
C ARG A 55 12.38 -18.35 1.86
N PRO A 56 13.48 -19.01 1.46
CA PRO A 56 13.50 -19.86 0.26
C PRO A 56 12.51 -21.02 0.32
N PHE A 57 12.20 -21.51 1.53
CA PHE A 57 11.37 -22.69 1.77
C PHE A 57 9.92 -22.36 2.10
N SER A 58 9.59 -21.08 2.31
CA SER A 58 8.23 -20.65 2.65
C SER A 58 7.31 -20.57 1.42
N SER A 59 6.11 -21.10 1.54
CA SER A 59 5.01 -20.93 0.59
C SER A 59 4.51 -19.48 0.52
N ARG A 60 3.72 -19.16 -0.51
CA ARG A 60 3.09 -17.83 -0.66
C ARG A 60 2.20 -17.46 0.54
N GLN A 61 1.47 -18.42 1.09
CA GLN A 61 0.57 -18.17 2.23
C GLN A 61 1.36 -17.88 3.51
N GLU A 62 2.43 -18.63 3.75
CA GLU A 62 3.32 -18.40 4.89
C GLU A 62 4.02 -17.05 4.78
N ARG A 63 4.52 -16.69 3.59
CA ARG A 63 5.11 -15.36 3.33
C ARG A 63 4.11 -14.24 3.60
N TYR A 64 2.85 -14.40 3.19
CA TYR A 64 1.80 -13.42 3.47
C TYR A 64 1.54 -13.25 4.97
N LYS A 65 1.35 -14.36 5.71
CA LYS A 65 1.16 -14.35 7.17
C LYS A 65 2.35 -13.73 7.89
N ARG A 66 3.57 -14.08 7.46
CA ARG A 66 4.83 -13.54 7.97
C ARG A 66 4.94 -12.04 7.73
N GLY A 67 4.61 -11.56 6.53
CA GLY A 67 4.60 -10.13 6.21
C GLY A 67 3.61 -9.33 7.08
N LEU A 68 2.44 -9.90 7.41
CA LEU A 68 1.53 -9.28 8.39
C LEU A 68 2.14 -9.22 9.80
N ALA A 69 2.76 -10.31 10.25
CA ALA A 69 3.40 -10.36 11.56
C ALA A 69 4.57 -9.37 11.67
N MET A 70 5.41 -9.26 10.63
CA MET A 70 6.48 -8.27 10.55
C MET A 70 5.95 -6.84 10.58
N ALA A 71 4.88 -6.56 9.83
CA ALA A 71 4.28 -5.23 9.82
C ALA A 71 3.73 -4.85 11.20
N ASN A 72 2.99 -5.74 11.85
CA ASN A 72 2.53 -5.54 13.22
C ASN A 72 3.69 -5.28 14.17
N ARG A 73 4.76 -6.07 14.06
CA ARG A 73 5.94 -5.91 14.92
C ARG A 73 6.65 -4.58 14.69
N ILE A 74 6.76 -4.10 13.46
CA ILE A 74 7.31 -2.76 13.18
C ILE A 74 6.50 -1.68 13.89
N TYR A 75 5.17 -1.76 13.90
CA TYR A 75 4.36 -0.77 14.62
C TYR A 75 4.46 -0.90 16.13
N GLU A 76 4.60 -2.10 16.69
CA GLU A 76 4.93 -2.27 18.12
C GLU A 76 6.27 -1.62 18.46
N LEU A 77 7.30 -1.87 17.65
CA LEU A 77 8.63 -1.28 17.83
C LEU A 77 8.60 0.24 17.68
N ARG A 78 7.79 0.77 16.76
CA ARG A 78 7.55 2.21 16.63
C ARG A 78 7.06 2.80 17.95
N GLU A 79 6.07 2.20 18.59
CA GLU A 79 5.54 2.72 19.87
C GLU A 79 6.56 2.58 21.01
N LEU A 80 7.24 1.42 21.10
CA LEU A 80 8.25 1.15 22.12
C LEU A 80 9.45 2.10 22.04
N HIS A 81 9.94 2.37 20.83
CA HIS A 81 11.12 3.20 20.58
C HIS A 81 10.78 4.63 20.16
N LYS A 82 9.49 5.01 20.17
CA LYS A 82 8.97 6.33 19.77
C LYS A 82 9.48 6.77 18.39
N TRP A 83 9.48 5.86 17.42
CA TRP A 83 9.92 6.17 16.06
C TRP A 83 8.99 7.19 15.40
N SER A 84 9.60 8.16 14.74
CA SER A 84 8.93 9.05 13.80
C SER A 84 8.38 8.27 12.58
N ALA A 85 7.53 8.92 11.79
CA ALA A 85 7.05 8.35 10.53
C ALA A 85 8.20 8.01 9.57
N LYS A 86 9.25 8.86 9.53
CA LYS A 86 10.44 8.65 8.70
C LYS A 86 11.24 7.43 9.14
N GLU A 87 11.43 7.26 10.45
CA GLU A 87 12.11 6.09 11.01
C GLU A 87 11.30 4.81 10.81
N THR A 88 9.98 4.89 10.95
CA THR A 88 9.07 3.76 10.66
C THR A 88 9.15 3.36 9.20
N SER A 89 9.17 4.32 8.27
CA SER A 89 9.37 4.05 6.84
C SER A 89 10.72 3.40 6.58
N LEU A 90 11.79 3.93 7.18
CA LEU A 90 13.13 3.37 7.08
C LEU A 90 13.18 1.93 7.63
N ALA A 91 12.47 1.63 8.71
CA ALA A 91 12.36 0.26 9.23
C ALA A 91 11.70 -0.69 8.20
N PHE A 92 10.61 -0.26 7.55
CA PHE A 92 10.00 -1.04 6.47
C PHE A 92 10.95 -1.26 5.28
N ASP A 93 11.74 -0.26 4.91
CA ASP A 93 12.73 -0.39 3.84
C ASP A 93 13.86 -1.37 4.23
N LEU A 94 14.34 -1.30 5.47
CA LEU A 94 15.45 -2.12 5.98
C LEU A 94 15.08 -3.59 6.14
N ILE A 95 13.81 -3.90 6.45
CA ILE A 95 13.40 -5.30 6.51
C ILE A 95 13.38 -5.95 5.14
N ASP A 96 13.40 -5.24 4.01
CA ASP A 96 13.50 -5.80 2.65
C ASP A 96 12.63 -7.07 2.45
N GLU A 97 11.37 -6.96 2.84
CA GLU A 97 10.34 -8.00 2.74
C GLU A 97 9.03 -7.38 2.23
N PRO A 98 8.30 -8.05 1.33
CA PRO A 98 7.00 -7.56 0.88
C PRO A 98 5.99 -7.67 2.03
N VAL A 99 5.44 -6.53 2.45
CA VAL A 99 4.37 -6.48 3.46
C VAL A 99 3.01 -6.25 2.79
N PRO A 100 1.94 -6.97 3.18
CA PRO A 100 0.64 -6.87 2.49
C PRO A 100 -0.08 -5.51 2.57
N MET A 101 0.47 -4.55 3.32
CA MET A 101 -0.05 -3.20 3.51
C MET A 101 0.86 -2.12 2.91
N THR A 102 1.86 -2.47 2.09
CA THR A 102 2.75 -1.46 1.48
C THR A 102 1.96 -0.35 0.79
N LEU A 103 0.95 -0.70 -0.04
CA LEU A 103 0.14 0.29 -0.76
C LEU A 103 -0.75 1.13 0.15
N HIS A 104 -1.06 0.64 1.36
CA HIS A 104 -1.74 1.45 2.36
C HIS A 104 -0.86 2.64 2.75
N ASN A 105 0.40 2.35 3.12
CA ASN A 105 1.35 3.34 3.62
C ASN A 105 1.83 4.32 2.53
N ILE A 106 2.14 3.82 1.32
CA ILE A 106 2.78 4.65 0.29
C ILE A 106 1.80 5.41 -0.61
N ALA A 107 0.52 5.02 -0.63
CA ALA A 107 -0.46 5.62 -1.54
C ALA A 107 -1.79 5.92 -0.86
N PHE A 108 -2.47 4.92 -0.29
CA PHE A 108 -3.82 5.11 0.25
C PHE A 108 -3.87 6.16 1.36
N GLU A 109 -3.04 6.02 2.41
CA GLU A 109 -3.01 6.99 3.52
C GLU A 109 -2.62 8.39 3.03
N PRO A 110 -1.51 8.60 2.30
CA PRO A 110 -1.15 9.92 1.78
C PRO A 110 -2.23 10.56 0.89
N VAL A 111 -2.88 9.78 0.01
CA VAL A 111 -3.94 10.28 -0.87
C VAL A 111 -5.18 10.67 -0.07
N VAL A 112 -5.60 9.83 0.89
CA VAL A 112 -6.74 10.16 1.75
C VAL A 112 -6.44 11.42 2.56
N MET A 113 -5.26 11.51 3.18
CA MET A 113 -4.89 12.67 4.02
C MET A 113 -4.75 13.97 3.23
N SER A 114 -4.30 13.91 1.98
CA SER A 114 -4.07 15.10 1.15
C SER A 114 -5.26 15.54 0.32
N GLN A 115 -6.08 14.60 -0.18
CA GLN A 115 -7.24 14.88 -1.04
C GLN A 115 -8.57 14.74 -0.29
N GLY A 116 -8.55 14.26 0.95
CA GLY A 116 -9.72 14.09 1.81
C GLY A 116 -10.53 15.37 1.99
N SER A 117 -11.86 15.30 1.83
CA SER A 117 -12.70 16.35 2.38
C SER A 117 -12.55 16.41 3.90
N PRO A 118 -12.72 17.58 4.54
CA PRO A 118 -12.65 17.70 6.00
C PRO A 118 -13.55 16.69 6.74
N GLU A 119 -14.73 16.40 6.19
CA GLU A 119 -15.69 15.45 6.74
C GLU A 119 -15.20 14.00 6.64
N LEU A 120 -14.56 13.65 5.51
CA LEU A 120 -13.95 12.35 5.31
C LEU A 120 -12.77 12.15 6.26
N ILE A 121 -11.89 13.15 6.39
CA ILE A 121 -10.75 13.13 7.31
C ILE A 121 -11.23 13.01 8.76
N ALA A 122 -12.23 13.80 9.16
CA ALA A 122 -12.79 13.74 10.51
C ALA A 122 -13.36 12.35 10.83
N LYS A 123 -13.99 11.69 9.85
CA LYS A 123 -14.59 10.37 10.04
C LYS A 123 -13.58 9.22 10.00
N TYR A 124 -12.65 9.23 9.05
CA TYR A 124 -11.79 8.08 8.75
C TYR A 124 -10.30 8.33 9.00
N GLY A 125 -9.83 9.56 9.12
CA GLY A 125 -8.40 9.88 9.22
C GLY A 125 -7.69 9.14 10.35
N ALA A 126 -8.28 9.13 11.55
CA ALA A 126 -7.71 8.38 12.67
C ALA A 126 -7.69 6.87 12.43
N LEU A 127 -8.70 6.32 11.75
CA LEU A 127 -8.74 4.89 11.39
C LEU A 127 -7.71 4.54 10.33
N VAL A 128 -7.46 5.44 9.36
CA VAL A 128 -6.41 5.29 8.36
C VAL A 128 -5.04 5.28 9.04
N ALA A 129 -4.70 6.34 9.78
CA ALA A 129 -3.38 6.51 10.39
C ALA A 129 -3.03 5.42 11.42
N ASN A 130 -4.04 4.89 12.11
CA ASN A 130 -3.87 3.85 13.13
C ASN A 130 -4.20 2.44 12.63
N ARG A 131 -4.35 2.24 11.31
CA ARG A 131 -4.58 0.93 10.68
C ARG A 131 -5.86 0.23 11.14
N GLY A 132 -6.83 1.01 11.64
CA GLY A 132 -8.21 0.55 11.86
C GLY A 132 -8.93 0.28 10.54
N ILE A 133 -8.50 0.93 9.45
CA ILE A 133 -8.81 0.52 8.08
C ILE A 133 -7.53 0.34 7.28
N LEU A 134 -7.46 -0.75 6.52
CA LEU A 134 -6.40 -0.98 5.54
C LEU A 134 -6.95 -0.68 4.14
N GLY A 135 -6.14 -0.02 3.31
CA GLY A 135 -6.61 0.46 2.03
C GLY A 135 -5.61 0.32 0.90
N CYS A 136 -6.12 0.48 -0.32
CA CYS A 136 -5.34 0.50 -1.55
C CYS A 136 -5.75 1.64 -2.47
N TYR A 137 -4.90 1.95 -3.45
CA TYR A 137 -5.15 2.97 -4.47
C TYR A 137 -5.44 2.29 -5.81
N LEU A 138 -6.67 2.41 -6.32
CA LEU A 138 -7.20 1.70 -7.48
C LEU A 138 -7.25 2.63 -8.70
N GLN A 139 -6.11 2.84 -9.34
CA GLN A 139 -6.00 3.61 -10.58
C GLN A 139 -6.01 2.70 -11.81
N THR A 140 -4.96 1.88 -11.94
CA THR A 140 -4.69 1.06 -13.12
C THR A 140 -5.82 0.08 -13.41
N GLU A 141 -6.18 0.00 -14.68
CA GLU A 141 -7.12 -0.94 -15.27
C GLU A 141 -6.35 -1.97 -16.11
N LEU A 142 -6.99 -3.09 -16.44
CA LEU A 142 -6.41 -4.09 -17.31
C LEU A 142 -6.05 -3.51 -18.69
N GLY A 143 -6.90 -2.62 -19.22
CA GLY A 143 -6.66 -1.94 -20.49
C GLY A 143 -5.77 -0.70 -20.39
N HIS A 144 -5.75 -0.01 -19.24
CA HIS A 144 -5.18 1.33 -19.12
C HIS A 144 -4.39 1.52 -17.82
N GLY A 145 -3.09 1.85 -17.93
CA GLY A 145 -2.24 2.20 -16.78
C GLY A 145 -1.69 3.61 -16.82
N THR A 146 -0.93 3.93 -17.88
CA THR A 146 -0.26 5.22 -18.02
C THR A 146 -1.21 6.35 -18.42
N ASN A 147 -2.16 6.09 -19.32
CA ASN A 147 -3.10 7.09 -19.80
C ASN A 147 -4.37 7.13 -18.93
N VAL A 148 -4.28 7.89 -17.83
CA VAL A 148 -5.35 8.02 -16.84
C VAL A 148 -6.62 8.64 -17.43
N SER A 149 -6.50 9.51 -18.43
CA SER A 149 -7.66 10.11 -19.11
C SER A 149 -8.48 9.10 -19.91
N SER A 150 -7.89 7.95 -20.26
CA SER A 150 -8.57 6.89 -21.01
C SER A 150 -9.21 5.82 -20.14
N LEU A 151 -9.17 5.94 -18.80
CA LEU A 151 -9.85 4.99 -17.91
C LEU A 151 -11.29 4.73 -18.36
N GLU A 152 -11.77 3.52 -18.14
CA GLU A 152 -13.10 3.08 -18.53
C GLU A 152 -14.06 3.00 -17.34
N THR A 153 -13.53 2.86 -16.12
CA THR A 153 -14.34 2.90 -14.90
C THR A 153 -15.01 4.27 -14.78
N THR A 154 -16.33 4.28 -14.61
CA THR A 154 -17.11 5.51 -14.41
C THR A 154 -17.61 5.63 -12.97
N ALA A 155 -17.89 6.86 -12.57
CA ALA A 155 -18.55 7.23 -11.34
C ALA A 155 -19.70 8.18 -11.70
N THR A 156 -20.93 7.67 -11.80
CA THR A 156 -22.09 8.46 -12.20
C THR A 156 -22.80 9.00 -10.96
N TYR A 157 -22.99 10.32 -10.88
CA TYR A 157 -23.76 10.92 -9.78
C TYR A 157 -25.25 10.67 -9.96
N LEU A 158 -25.91 10.18 -8.90
CA LEU A 158 -27.34 9.88 -8.86
C LEU A 158 -28.07 10.92 -8.00
N PRO A 159 -28.76 11.92 -8.59
CA PRO A 159 -29.38 13.01 -7.83
C PRO A 159 -30.40 12.55 -6.78
N ASP A 160 -31.19 11.53 -7.10
CA ASP A 160 -32.29 11.05 -6.25
C ASP A 160 -31.81 10.48 -4.91
N THR A 161 -30.60 9.94 -4.89
CA THR A 161 -30.00 9.29 -3.71
C THR A 161 -28.78 10.02 -3.17
N GLN A 162 -28.29 11.02 -3.90
CA GLN A 162 -27.03 11.71 -3.65
C GLN A 162 -25.84 10.74 -3.56
N GLU A 163 -25.89 9.66 -4.33
CA GLU A 163 -24.86 8.62 -4.37
C GLU A 163 -24.05 8.68 -5.67
N PHE A 164 -22.93 7.95 -5.69
CA PHE A 164 -22.21 7.65 -6.92
C PHE A 164 -22.32 6.16 -7.24
N GLU A 165 -22.70 5.85 -8.47
CA GLU A 165 -22.57 4.52 -9.03
C GLU A 165 -21.18 4.35 -9.64
N ILE A 166 -20.35 3.52 -9.01
CA ILE A 166 -19.06 3.13 -9.58
C ILE A 166 -19.30 1.93 -10.49
N HIS A 167 -19.00 2.08 -11.78
CA HIS A 167 -19.26 1.06 -12.78
C HIS A 167 -18.01 0.71 -13.60
N SER A 168 -17.79 -0.58 -13.80
CA SER A 168 -16.71 -1.16 -14.61
C SER A 168 -17.37 -1.83 -15.82
N PRO A 169 -17.53 -1.11 -16.95
CA PRO A 169 -18.39 -1.52 -18.06
C PRO A 169 -17.82 -2.65 -18.92
N THR A 170 -16.50 -2.85 -18.88
CA THR A 170 -15.77 -3.80 -19.74
C THR A 170 -14.79 -4.63 -18.92
N LEU A 171 -14.34 -5.75 -19.47
CA LEU A 171 -13.29 -6.56 -18.84
C LEU A 171 -12.00 -5.75 -18.69
N THR A 172 -11.67 -4.93 -19.70
CA THR A 172 -10.50 -4.05 -19.71
C THR A 172 -10.58 -2.94 -18.66
N SER A 173 -11.79 -2.52 -18.26
CA SER A 173 -11.99 -1.58 -17.15
C SER A 173 -11.75 -2.15 -15.75
N SER A 174 -11.49 -3.46 -15.63
CA SER A 174 -11.22 -4.09 -14.33
C SER A 174 -9.98 -3.49 -13.69
N LYS A 175 -10.09 -2.99 -12.46
CA LYS A 175 -8.92 -2.50 -11.71
C LYS A 175 -7.89 -3.63 -11.53
N TRP A 176 -6.67 -3.40 -11.99
CA TRP A 176 -5.64 -4.42 -12.15
C TRP A 176 -4.29 -3.94 -11.60
N TRP A 177 -3.43 -4.86 -11.18
CA TRP A 177 -2.14 -4.59 -10.49
C TRP A 177 -2.23 -3.96 -9.09
N ILE A 178 -3.43 -3.82 -8.53
CA ILE A 178 -3.58 -3.09 -7.27
C ILE A 178 -3.08 -3.92 -6.06
N GLY A 179 -1.99 -3.46 -5.45
CA GLY A 179 -1.44 -4.03 -4.22
C GLY A 179 -2.46 -4.03 -3.08
N GLY A 180 -2.58 -5.15 -2.36
CA GLY A 180 -3.50 -5.30 -1.22
C GLY A 180 -4.97 -5.54 -1.58
N LEU A 181 -5.44 -5.15 -2.77
CA LEU A 181 -6.86 -5.25 -3.19
C LEU A 181 -7.43 -6.67 -3.04
N GLY A 182 -6.68 -7.67 -3.50
CA GLY A 182 -7.18 -9.04 -3.59
C GLY A 182 -7.52 -9.68 -2.24
N LYS A 183 -6.85 -9.29 -1.15
CA LYS A 183 -6.96 -9.98 0.15
C LYS A 183 -6.83 -9.09 1.39
N THR A 184 -6.12 -7.97 1.35
CA THR A 184 -5.78 -7.20 2.56
C THR A 184 -6.71 -6.02 2.76
N SER A 185 -6.98 -5.26 1.69
CA SER A 185 -7.65 -3.96 1.80
C SER A 185 -9.13 -4.10 2.12
N THR A 186 -9.57 -3.30 3.09
CA THR A 186 -10.97 -3.10 3.46
C THR A 186 -11.59 -1.92 2.74
N HIS A 187 -10.77 -0.93 2.37
CA HIS A 187 -11.17 0.30 1.71
C HIS A 187 -10.29 0.56 0.49
N GLY A 188 -10.75 1.42 -0.41
CA GLY A 188 -10.04 1.79 -1.61
C GLY A 188 -10.27 3.24 -1.96
N VAL A 189 -9.25 3.87 -2.52
CA VAL A 189 -9.42 5.11 -3.30
C VAL A 189 -9.47 4.70 -4.76
N VAL A 190 -10.65 4.79 -5.38
CA VAL A 190 -10.88 4.41 -6.77
C VAL A 190 -10.75 5.64 -7.65
N GLN A 191 -9.91 5.56 -8.67
CA GLN A 191 -9.88 6.57 -9.73
C GLN A 191 -10.84 6.18 -10.85
N ALA A 192 -11.84 7.01 -11.11
CA ALA A 192 -12.89 6.76 -12.09
C ALA A 192 -13.30 8.06 -12.79
N ARG A 193 -13.81 7.97 -14.01
CA ARG A 193 -14.34 9.12 -14.75
C ARG A 193 -15.67 9.57 -14.16
N LEU A 194 -15.74 10.81 -13.71
CA LEU A 194 -16.94 11.37 -13.10
C LEU A 194 -17.93 11.79 -14.18
N ILE A 195 -19.13 11.20 -14.14
CA ILE A 195 -20.25 11.55 -15.02
C ILE A 195 -21.28 12.33 -14.19
N LEU A 196 -21.53 13.58 -14.60
CA LEU A 196 -22.51 14.47 -13.97
C LEU A 196 -23.95 14.15 -14.42
N PRO A 197 -24.99 14.65 -13.73
CA PRO A 197 -26.39 14.41 -14.11
C PRO A 197 -26.75 14.84 -15.53
N SER A 198 -26.02 15.80 -16.10
CA SER A 198 -26.17 16.23 -17.50
C SER A 198 -25.64 15.22 -18.52
N GLY A 199 -24.98 14.15 -18.07
CA GLY A 199 -24.21 13.23 -18.90
C GLY A 199 -22.79 13.73 -19.22
N MET A 200 -22.40 14.92 -18.73
CA MET A 200 -21.06 15.46 -18.95
C MET A 200 -20.03 14.63 -18.18
N ASP A 201 -19.02 14.15 -18.91
CA ASP A 201 -17.83 13.54 -18.35
C ASP A 201 -16.80 14.61 -18.04
N VAL A 202 -16.44 14.75 -16.76
CA VAL A 202 -15.44 15.72 -16.28
C VAL A 202 -14.09 15.06 -15.98
N GLY A 203 -13.89 13.84 -16.44
CA GLY A 203 -12.61 13.14 -16.37
C GLY A 203 -12.35 12.46 -15.02
N PRO A 204 -11.11 11.97 -14.82
CA PRO A 204 -10.74 11.14 -13.69
C PRO A 204 -10.82 11.89 -12.35
N HIS A 205 -11.55 11.30 -11.39
CA HIS A 205 -11.70 11.78 -10.03
C HIS A 205 -11.49 10.62 -9.03
N LEU A 206 -11.26 10.97 -7.77
CA LEU A 206 -10.97 10.01 -6.70
C LEU A 206 -12.19 9.77 -5.82
N PHE A 207 -12.51 8.50 -5.58
CA PHE A 207 -13.66 8.07 -4.80
C PHE A 207 -13.23 7.15 -3.66
N PHE A 208 -13.60 7.49 -2.44
CA PHE A 208 -13.38 6.63 -1.28
C PHE A 208 -14.48 5.57 -1.21
N VAL A 209 -14.10 4.30 -1.24
CA VAL A 209 -15.03 3.16 -1.33
C VAL A 209 -14.68 2.10 -0.29
N GLN A 210 -15.68 1.60 0.41
CA GLN A 210 -15.53 0.40 1.22
C GLN A 210 -15.59 -0.85 0.33
N LEU A 211 -14.53 -1.64 0.35
CA LEU A 211 -14.38 -2.85 -0.46
C LEU A 211 -14.77 -4.11 0.31
N ARG A 212 -14.65 -4.08 1.65
CA ARG A 212 -14.96 -5.21 2.53
C ARG A 212 -15.54 -4.74 3.86
N SER A 213 -16.37 -5.58 4.45
CA SER A 213 -16.88 -5.43 5.80
C SER A 213 -15.74 -5.42 6.82
N LEU A 214 -15.78 -4.48 7.77
CA LEU A 214 -14.81 -4.41 8.88
C LEU A 214 -15.06 -5.49 9.95
N LYS A 215 -16.20 -6.18 9.92
CA LYS A 215 -16.56 -7.19 10.91
C LYS A 215 -16.03 -8.58 10.55
N ASP A 216 -16.19 -8.97 9.29
CA ASP A 216 -15.95 -10.35 8.81
C ASP A 216 -15.14 -10.40 7.51
N HIS A 217 -14.68 -9.25 7.01
CA HIS A 217 -13.89 -9.12 5.78
C HIS A 217 -14.59 -9.59 4.49
N SER A 218 -15.90 -9.83 4.57
CA SER A 218 -16.72 -10.19 3.42
C SER A 218 -16.82 -9.03 2.43
N MET A 219 -16.97 -9.34 1.14
CA MET A 219 -17.26 -8.32 0.13
C MET A 219 -18.72 -7.87 0.26
N PRO A 220 -19.03 -6.57 0.09
CA PRO A 220 -20.41 -6.09 0.02
C PRO A 220 -21.22 -6.87 -1.03
N SER A 221 -22.50 -7.11 -0.73
CA SER A 221 -23.41 -7.77 -1.66
C SER A 221 -23.54 -6.95 -2.94
N ARG A 222 -23.14 -7.54 -4.07
CA ARG A 222 -23.27 -6.96 -5.42
C ARG A 222 -24.75 -6.75 -5.75
N HIS A 223 -25.16 -5.53 -6.05
CA HIS A 223 -26.36 -5.34 -6.87
C HIS A 223 -25.97 -5.64 -8.33
N TYR A 224 -26.32 -6.86 -8.77
CA TYR A 224 -26.25 -7.46 -10.11
C TYR A 224 -24.89 -7.94 -10.71
N HIS A 225 -24.89 -9.26 -11.00
CA HIS A 225 -24.06 -10.11 -11.88
C HIS A 225 -22.54 -9.95 -11.98
N GLY A 226 -21.82 -11.01 -11.56
CA GLY A 226 -20.46 -11.33 -12.03
C GLY A 226 -19.43 -11.53 -10.92
N ARG A 227 -19.28 -12.72 -10.35
CA ARG A 227 -18.06 -13.10 -9.59
C ARG A 227 -16.85 -12.76 -10.50
N TYR A 228 -15.78 -12.04 -10.17
CA TYR A 228 -14.88 -12.01 -9.02
C TYR A 228 -14.12 -10.67 -9.13
N TRP A 229 -13.78 -9.99 -8.03
CA TRP A 229 -12.91 -8.78 -8.09
C TRP A 229 -11.45 -9.09 -8.53
N SER A 230 -11.17 -10.34 -8.91
CA SER A 230 -9.96 -10.76 -9.62
C SER A 230 -10.20 -11.14 -11.10
N GLU A 231 -11.44 -11.22 -11.59
CA GLU A 231 -11.79 -11.65 -12.97
C GLU A 231 -13.08 -10.99 -13.56
N GLY A 232 -13.44 -9.76 -13.17
CA GLY A 232 -14.36 -8.92 -13.96
C GLY A 232 -15.82 -8.78 -13.48
N TYR A 233 -16.39 -7.64 -13.89
CA TYR A 233 -17.77 -7.14 -13.90
C TYR A 233 -18.55 -7.01 -12.59
N GLY A 234 -18.96 -5.79 -12.27
CA GLY A 234 -19.96 -5.46 -11.24
C GLY A 234 -19.80 -4.04 -10.68
N GLY A 235 -20.91 -3.33 -10.47
CA GLY A 235 -20.91 -1.99 -9.88
C GLY A 235 -20.94 -2.00 -8.35
N LEU A 236 -20.39 -0.95 -7.74
CA LEU A 236 -20.54 -0.64 -6.31
C LEU A 236 -21.29 0.68 -6.17
N ARG A 237 -22.35 0.67 -5.37
CA ARG A 237 -22.96 1.90 -4.85
C ARG A 237 -22.18 2.31 -3.60
N SER A 238 -21.62 3.51 -3.62
CA SER A 238 -20.98 4.10 -2.45
C SER A 238 -21.83 5.27 -1.97
N CYS A 239 -22.18 5.27 -0.68
CA CYS A 239 -22.65 6.47 0.01
C CYS A 239 -21.47 7.46 0.07
N GLY A 240 -21.51 8.48 -0.78
CA GLY A 240 -20.36 9.31 -1.12
C GLY A 240 -19.73 10.05 0.05
N GLN A 241 -18.43 9.87 0.23
CA GLN A 241 -17.55 10.89 0.79
C GLN A 241 -16.44 11.17 -0.23
N TRP A 242 -16.30 12.43 -0.60
CA TRP A 242 -15.55 12.87 -1.77
C TRP A 242 -14.07 13.11 -1.44
N LEU A 243 -13.17 12.82 -2.37
CA LEU A 243 -11.79 13.30 -2.34
C LEU A 243 -11.69 14.44 -3.35
N ARG A 244 -11.34 15.65 -2.89
CA ARG A 244 -11.19 16.84 -3.72
C ARG A 244 -10.02 16.65 -4.67
N SER A 245 -10.25 16.72 -5.98
CA SER A 245 -9.17 17.02 -6.95
C SER A 245 -9.00 18.53 -7.01
N ILE A 246 -7.76 19.01 -6.88
CA ILE A 246 -7.40 20.42 -7.06
C ILE A 246 -7.39 20.76 -8.56
#